data_AF-A0A6B3G586-F1
#
_entry.id   AF-A0A6B3G586-F1
#
_cell.length_a   1.000
_cell.length_b   1.000
_cell.length_c   1.000
_cell.angle_alpha   90.00
_cell.angle_beta   90.00
_cell.angle_gamma   90.00
#
_symmetry.space_group_name_H-M   'P 1'
#
loop_
_entity.id
_entity.type
_entity.pdbx_description
1 polymer ?
#
loop_
_entity_poly.entity_id
_entity_poly.type
_entity_poly.pdbx_seq_one_letter_code
_entity_poly.pdbx_strand_id
1 'polypeptide(L)'
;FAAEHFLRPVQQWTCAAAPLHDPRTGRVLGAVDITGGDRLAHPHSLAFVQAVARAAESHLALLTPPPGPDVDAVRLSALGRDEALLVARGRRLRLSRRHSEILVALARRPEGLSGDELLVELYEDESVTPVTLRAELSRLRRLLGPDLLDSRPYRLAVP
;
A
#
# COMPACT_ATOMS: atom_id res chain seq x y z
N PHE A 1 -30.73 -6.28 -18.83
CA PHE A 1 -29.26 -6.24 -18.67
C PHE A 1 -28.67 -7.43 -19.41
N ALA A 2 -27.63 -7.22 -20.22
CA ALA A 2 -26.90 -8.30 -20.91
C ALA A 2 -25.85 -8.91 -19.95
N ALA A 3 -25.29 -10.08 -20.28
CA ALA A 3 -24.24 -10.70 -19.48
C ALA A 3 -22.92 -9.93 -19.64
N GLU A 4 -22.61 -9.06 -18.69
CA GLU A 4 -21.35 -8.29 -18.66
C GLU A 4 -20.19 -9.10 -18.04
N HIS A 5 -20.50 -10.18 -17.32
CA HIS A 5 -19.50 -11.03 -16.66
C HIS A 5 -19.24 -12.34 -17.43
N PHE A 6 -17.95 -12.69 -17.56
CA PHE A 6 -17.48 -13.89 -18.28
C PHE A 6 -17.90 -15.22 -17.62
N LEU A 7 -17.88 -15.28 -16.28
CA LEU A 7 -18.23 -16.49 -15.53
C LEU A 7 -19.74 -16.53 -15.20
N ARG A 8 -20.42 -17.63 -15.54
CA ARG A 8 -21.87 -17.81 -15.31
C ARG A 8 -22.33 -17.52 -13.87
N PRO A 9 -21.63 -17.95 -12.80
CA PRO A 9 -22.08 -17.71 -11.43
C PRO A 9 -22.24 -16.24 -11.04
N VAL A 10 -21.53 -15.35 -11.74
CA VAL A 10 -21.50 -13.90 -11.45
C VAL A 10 -22.27 -13.08 -12.49
N GLN A 11 -22.91 -13.72 -13.47
CA GLN A 11 -23.74 -13.01 -14.46
C GLN A 11 -24.99 -12.35 -13.84
N GLN A 12 -25.43 -12.86 -12.68
CA GLN A 12 -26.50 -12.26 -11.89
C GLN A 12 -26.03 -11.06 -11.05
N TRP A 13 -24.73 -10.75 -11.04
CA TRP A 13 -24.21 -9.62 -10.29
C TRP A 13 -24.31 -8.33 -11.10
N THR A 14 -24.56 -7.26 -10.38
CA THR A 14 -24.53 -5.88 -10.85
C THR A 14 -23.46 -5.14 -10.06
N CYS A 15 -22.83 -4.16 -10.71
CA CYS A 15 -21.78 -3.36 -10.11
C CYS A 15 -22.13 -1.88 -10.23
N ALA A 16 -21.82 -1.12 -9.18
CA ALA A 16 -21.80 0.33 -9.23
C ALA A 16 -20.48 0.81 -8.65
N ALA A 17 -19.80 1.70 -9.37
CA ALA A 17 -18.52 2.22 -8.95
C ALA A 17 -18.45 3.74 -9.08
N ALA A 18 -17.64 4.35 -8.21
CA ALA A 18 -17.29 5.77 -8.27
C ALA A 18 -15.77 5.94 -8.08
N PRO A 19 -15.12 6.83 -8.86
CA PRO A 19 -13.70 7.11 -8.68
C PRO A 19 -13.43 7.83 -7.35
N LEU A 20 -12.27 7.55 -6.76
CA LEU A 20 -11.67 8.28 -5.65
C LEU A 20 -10.56 9.18 -6.19
N HIS A 21 -10.60 10.46 -5.87
CA HIS A 21 -9.58 11.41 -6.26
C HIS A 21 -8.72 11.83 -5.07
N ASP A 22 -7.48 12.18 -5.37
CA ASP A 22 -6.63 12.90 -4.43
C ASP A 22 -7.23 14.30 -4.22
N PRO A 23 -7.61 14.66 -2.98
CA PRO A 23 -8.26 15.94 -2.71
C PRO A 23 -7.35 17.15 -2.98
N ARG A 24 -6.03 16.96 -3.12
CA ARG A 24 -5.08 18.04 -3.47
C ARG A 24 -4.84 18.15 -4.97
N THR A 25 -4.64 17.02 -5.64
CA THR A 25 -4.17 17.02 -7.04
C THR A 25 -5.30 16.77 -8.04
N GLY A 26 -6.47 16.32 -7.57
CA GLY A 26 -7.57 15.88 -8.44
C GLY A 26 -7.29 14.59 -9.21
N ARG A 27 -6.12 13.98 -9.02
CA ARG A 27 -5.75 12.74 -9.71
C ARG A 27 -6.54 11.57 -9.15
N VAL A 28 -7.00 10.67 -10.02
CA VAL A 28 -7.63 9.40 -9.59
C VAL A 28 -6.62 8.57 -8.79
N LEU A 29 -7.01 8.18 -7.58
CA LEU A 29 -6.30 7.28 -6.68
C LEU A 29 -6.79 5.83 -6.81
N GLY A 30 -8.08 5.65 -7.10
CA GLY A 30 -8.73 4.35 -7.20
C GLY A 30 -10.23 4.50 -7.42
N ALA A 31 -11.01 3.49 -7.02
CA ALA A 31 -12.46 3.53 -7.07
C ALA A 31 -13.06 2.82 -5.84
N VAL A 32 -14.25 3.25 -5.44
CA VAL A 32 -15.15 2.48 -4.58
C VAL A 32 -16.08 1.72 -5.52
N ASP A 33 -16.10 0.40 -5.40
CA ASP A 33 -17.01 -0.47 -6.13
C ASP A 33 -17.89 -1.24 -5.13
N ILE A 34 -19.14 -1.45 -5.53
CA ILE A 34 -20.03 -2.39 -4.85
C ILE A 34 -20.60 -3.35 -5.90
N THR A 35 -20.33 -4.64 -5.69
CA THR A 35 -20.75 -5.73 -6.57
C THR A 35 -21.69 -6.66 -5.80
N GLY A 36 -22.81 -7.06 -6.41
CA GLY A 36 -23.77 -7.96 -5.78
C GLY A 36 -24.94 -8.33 -6.66
N GLY A 37 -25.74 -9.32 -6.23
CA GLY A 37 -26.94 -9.77 -6.93
C GLY A 37 -28.10 -8.77 -6.90
N ASP A 38 -29.31 -9.23 -7.19
CA ASP A 38 -30.52 -8.40 -7.39
C ASP A 38 -30.80 -7.36 -6.30
N ARG A 39 -30.43 -7.63 -5.04
CA ARG A 39 -30.60 -6.67 -3.93
C ARG A 39 -29.78 -5.38 -4.12
N LEU A 40 -28.70 -5.47 -4.87
CA LEU A 40 -27.82 -4.35 -5.20
C LEU A 40 -28.15 -3.70 -6.55
N ALA A 41 -29.03 -4.33 -7.34
CA ALA A 41 -29.52 -3.83 -8.61
C ALA A 41 -30.59 -2.74 -8.40
N HIS A 42 -30.27 -1.70 -7.62
CA HIS A 42 -31.16 -0.61 -7.27
C HIS A 42 -30.74 0.69 -7.96
N PRO A 43 -31.67 1.55 -8.42
CA PRO A 43 -31.36 2.88 -8.97
C PRO A 43 -30.53 3.80 -8.05
N HIS A 44 -30.40 3.45 -6.76
CA HIS A 44 -29.66 4.25 -5.79
C HIS A 44 -28.23 3.76 -5.55
N SER A 45 -27.85 2.60 -6.09
CA SER A 45 -26.51 2.03 -5.87
C SER A 45 -25.40 2.95 -6.37
N LEU A 46 -25.58 3.60 -7.52
CA LEU A 46 -24.63 4.59 -8.03
C LEU A 46 -24.52 5.82 -7.11
N ALA A 47 -25.65 6.37 -6.67
CA ALA A 47 -25.67 7.52 -5.76
C ALA A 47 -25.02 7.19 -4.41
N PHE A 48 -25.24 5.97 -3.90
CA PHE A 48 -24.60 5.47 -2.69
C PHE A 48 -23.07 5.40 -2.83
N VAL A 49 -22.54 4.74 -3.87
CA VAL A 49 -21.08 4.66 -4.02
C VAL A 49 -20.43 6.01 -4.29
N GLN A 50 -21.13 6.93 -4.97
CA GLN A 50 -20.68 8.31 -5.11
C GLN A 50 -20.61 9.04 -3.76
N ALA A 51 -21.61 8.85 -2.89
CA ALA A 51 -21.60 9.42 -1.55
C ALA A 51 -20.46 8.84 -0.69
N VAL A 52 -20.23 7.52 -0.75
CA VAL A 52 -19.11 6.86 -0.07
C VAL A 52 -17.77 7.38 -0.59
N ALA A 53 -17.61 7.54 -1.92
CA ALA A 53 -16.40 8.09 -2.51
C ALA A 53 -16.12 9.52 -2.00
N ARG A 54 -17.13 10.40 -1.98
CA ARG A 54 -17.01 11.76 -1.45
C ARG A 54 -16.66 11.80 0.04
N ALA A 55 -17.23 10.89 0.84
CA ALA A 55 -16.91 10.78 2.25
C ALA A 55 -15.45 10.33 2.46
N ALA A 56 -14.97 9.35 1.68
CA ALA A 56 -13.58 8.91 1.71
C ALA A 56 -12.61 10.03 1.27
N GLU A 57 -12.92 10.75 0.19
CA GLU A 57 -12.14 11.92 -0.27
C GLU A 57 -12.05 13.01 0.82
N SER A 58 -13.16 13.27 1.51
CA SER A 58 -13.21 14.22 2.63
C SER A 58 -12.32 13.77 3.80
N HIS A 59 -12.32 12.47 4.11
CA HIS A 59 -11.45 11.92 5.15
C HIS A 59 -9.96 11.98 4.75
N LEU A 60 -9.63 11.67 3.50
CA LEU A 60 -8.26 11.79 2.97
C LEU A 60 -7.73 13.24 3.05
N ALA A 61 -8.61 14.22 2.86
CA ALA A 61 -8.25 15.64 2.98
C ALA A 61 -7.83 15.99 4.42
N LEU A 62 -8.44 15.37 5.43
CA LEU A 62 -8.11 15.58 6.85
C LEU A 62 -6.81 14.88 7.27
N LEU A 63 -6.52 13.70 6.73
CA LEU A 63 -5.31 12.93 7.06
C LEU A 63 -4.05 13.44 6.35
N THR A 64 -4.23 14.31 5.37
CA THR A 64 -3.17 14.79 4.51
C THR A 64 -2.42 15.94 5.21
N PRO A 65 -1.13 15.79 5.56
CA PRO A 65 -0.34 16.94 6.00
C PRO A 65 -0.15 17.94 4.85
N PRO A 66 -0.01 19.24 5.16
CA PRO A 66 0.29 20.26 4.16
C PRO A 66 1.60 19.92 3.42
N PRO A 67 1.75 20.26 2.13
CA PRO A 67 2.98 20.00 1.40
C PRO A 67 4.14 20.76 2.06
N GLY A 68 5.01 20.01 2.74
CA GLY A 68 6.30 20.52 3.18
C GLY A 68 7.28 20.59 2.00
N PRO A 69 8.30 21.47 2.04
CA PRO A 69 9.38 21.50 1.06
C PRO A 69 10.28 20.28 1.27
N ASP A 70 9.87 19.14 0.73
CA ASP A 70 10.44 17.85 1.13
C ASP A 70 11.49 17.37 0.12
N VAL A 71 12.65 18.01 0.17
CA VAL A 71 13.86 17.56 -0.55
C VAL A 71 14.47 16.29 0.06
N ASP A 72 14.12 15.97 1.31
CA ASP A 72 14.56 14.79 2.04
C ASP A 72 13.46 13.72 2.22
N ALA A 73 12.32 13.90 1.55
CA ALA A 73 11.16 13.02 1.61
C ALA A 73 11.55 11.58 1.29
N VAL A 74 11.16 10.66 2.15
CA VAL A 74 11.20 9.24 1.81
C VAL A 74 9.80 8.76 1.54
N ARG A 75 9.57 8.36 0.29
CA ARG A 75 8.28 7.88 -0.19
C ARG A 75 8.38 6.44 -0.63
N LEU A 76 7.72 5.56 0.11
CA LEU A 76 7.51 4.18 -0.28
C LEU A 76 6.15 4.05 -1.00
N SER A 77 6.17 3.61 -2.25
CA SER A 77 4.97 3.29 -3.02
C SER A 77 4.91 1.78 -3.22
N ALA A 78 4.06 1.08 -2.47
CA ALA A 78 3.95 -0.38 -2.48
C ALA A 78 2.59 -0.91 -2.96
N LEU A 79 1.51 -0.12 -2.85
CA LEU A 79 0.18 -0.56 -3.25
C LEU A 79 0.01 -0.58 -4.79
N GLY A 80 -0.78 -1.53 -5.29
CA GLY A 80 -1.10 -1.68 -6.72
C GLY A 80 0.07 -2.18 -7.57
N ARG A 81 1.04 -2.89 -6.97
CA ARG A 81 2.24 -3.41 -7.64
C ARG A 81 2.83 -4.60 -6.88
N ASP A 82 3.59 -5.43 -7.59
CA ASP A 82 4.28 -6.59 -7.00
C ASP A 82 5.58 -6.20 -6.28
N GLU A 83 6.18 -5.08 -6.69
CA GLU A 83 7.45 -4.57 -6.19
C GLU A 83 7.34 -3.09 -5.85
N ALA A 84 7.76 -2.74 -4.64
CA ALA A 84 7.68 -1.37 -4.15
C ALA A 84 8.71 -0.46 -4.84
N LEU A 85 8.32 0.80 -5.02
CA LEU A 85 9.20 1.88 -5.46
C LEU A 85 9.51 2.76 -4.25
N LEU A 86 10.79 2.91 -3.94
CA LEU A 86 11.26 3.86 -2.96
C LEU A 86 11.81 5.10 -3.67
N VAL A 87 11.33 6.27 -3.29
CA VAL A 87 11.92 7.55 -3.66
C VAL A 87 12.53 8.15 -2.39
N ALA A 88 13.85 8.31 -2.37
CA ALA A 88 14.57 8.83 -1.21
C ALA A 88 15.81 9.59 -1.68
N ARG A 89 16.06 10.80 -1.15
CA ARG A 89 17.25 11.62 -1.47
C ARG A 89 17.47 11.79 -2.98
N GLY A 90 16.39 12.06 -3.72
CA GLY A 90 16.41 12.18 -5.19
C GLY A 90 16.62 10.87 -5.97
N ARG A 91 16.88 9.74 -5.31
CA ARG A 91 17.05 8.42 -5.94
C ARG A 91 15.70 7.70 -6.02
N ARG A 92 15.48 7.02 -7.15
CA ARG A 92 14.33 6.14 -7.37
C ARG A 92 14.83 4.69 -7.40
N LEU A 93 14.40 3.87 -6.46
CA LEU A 93 14.84 2.49 -6.29
C LEU A 93 13.65 1.55 -6.42
N ARG A 94 13.67 0.67 -7.43
CA ARG A 94 12.75 -0.45 -7.52
C ARG A 94 13.29 -1.57 -6.65
N LEU A 95 12.49 -2.01 -5.69
CA LEU A 95 12.89 -3.01 -4.71
C LEU A 95 12.54 -4.40 -5.21
N SER A 96 13.27 -5.42 -4.77
CA SER A 96 12.81 -6.80 -4.94
C SER A 96 11.54 -7.03 -4.11
N ARG A 97 10.78 -8.08 -4.41
CA ARG A 97 9.61 -8.47 -3.62
C ARG A 97 9.91 -8.57 -2.12
N ARG A 98 11.00 -9.27 -1.75
CA ARG A 98 11.38 -9.43 -0.33
C ARG A 98 11.75 -8.11 0.34
N HIS A 99 12.49 -7.25 -0.33
CA HIS A 99 12.82 -5.92 0.19
C HIS A 99 11.58 -5.02 0.29
N SER A 100 10.61 -5.20 -0.61
CA SER A 100 9.33 -4.49 -0.57
C SER A 100 8.56 -4.87 0.69
N GLU A 101 8.44 -6.17 0.96
CA GLU A 101 7.77 -6.69 2.17
C GLU A 101 8.47 -6.19 3.45
N ILE A 102 9.81 -6.26 3.52
CA ILE A 102 10.58 -5.73 4.66
C ILE A 102 10.28 -4.25 4.89
N LEU A 103 10.36 -3.41 3.85
CA LEU A 103 10.13 -1.98 4.03
C LEU A 103 8.67 -1.64 4.34
N VAL A 104 7.71 -2.39 3.83
CA VAL A 104 6.30 -2.21 4.19
C VAL A 104 6.06 -2.57 5.66
N ALA A 105 6.63 -3.67 6.15
CA ALA A 105 6.57 -4.05 7.55
C ALA A 105 7.12 -2.94 8.46
N LEU A 106 8.33 -2.45 8.14
CA LEU A 106 8.97 -1.38 8.90
C LEU A 106 8.23 -0.04 8.83
N ALA A 107 7.66 0.33 7.68
CA ALA A 107 6.89 1.57 7.53
C ALA A 107 5.61 1.59 8.38
N ARG A 108 5.07 0.41 8.76
CA ARG A 108 3.90 0.28 9.63
C ARG A 108 4.23 0.27 11.12
N ARG A 109 5.52 0.28 11.47
CA ARG A 109 6.06 0.19 12.83
C ARG A 109 7.20 1.20 13.02
N PRO A 110 6.89 2.51 13.15
CA PRO A 110 7.92 3.54 13.31
C PRO A 110 8.87 3.32 14.50
N GLU A 111 8.39 2.65 15.55
CA GLU A 111 9.15 2.23 16.72
C GLU A 111 10.24 1.16 16.40
N GLY A 112 10.05 0.43 15.30
CA GLY A 112 10.93 -0.62 14.80
C GLY A 112 10.52 -2.02 15.21
N LEU A 113 11.13 -3.00 14.54
CA LEU A 113 10.96 -4.44 14.76
C LEU A 113 12.30 -5.12 15.06
N SER A 114 12.30 -6.06 15.98
CA SER A 114 13.41 -6.99 16.19
C SER A 114 13.57 -7.93 14.99
N GLY A 115 14.71 -8.65 14.96
CA GLY A 115 14.93 -9.67 13.92
C GLY A 115 13.89 -10.80 13.98
N ASP A 116 13.48 -11.19 15.18
CA ASP A 116 12.55 -12.30 15.38
C ASP A 116 11.12 -11.88 14.99
N GLU A 117 10.70 -10.65 15.33
CA GLU A 117 9.41 -10.11 14.89
C GLU A 117 9.33 -9.99 13.36
N LEU A 118 10.39 -9.49 12.71
CA LEU A 118 10.46 -9.45 11.25
C LEU A 118 10.41 -10.85 10.64
N LEU A 119 11.01 -11.86 11.27
CA LEU A 119 10.98 -13.22 10.77
C LEU A 119 9.54 -13.75 10.78
N VAL A 120 8.82 -13.55 11.88
CA VAL A 120 7.41 -13.95 12.04
C VAL A 120 6.49 -13.20 11.07
N GLU A 121 6.68 -11.89 10.88
CA GLU A 121 5.83 -11.12 9.95
C GLU A 121 6.05 -11.47 8.48
N LEU A 122 7.27 -11.88 8.10
CA LEU A 122 7.67 -12.02 6.69
C LEU A 122 7.69 -13.46 6.19
N TYR A 123 7.85 -14.44 7.08
CA TYR A 123 7.99 -15.84 6.72
C TYR A 123 6.98 -16.68 7.48
N GLU A 124 6.00 -17.20 6.73
CA GLU A 124 5.04 -18.19 7.25
C GLU A 124 5.71 -19.57 7.47
N ASP A 125 6.80 -19.84 6.73
CA ASP A 125 7.58 -21.08 6.83
C ASP A 125 8.69 -20.94 7.87
N GLU A 126 8.51 -21.62 9.01
CA GLU A 126 9.47 -21.65 10.12
C GLU A 126 10.84 -22.27 9.75
N SER A 127 10.97 -22.91 8.57
CA SER A 127 12.27 -23.39 8.08
C SER A 127 13.22 -22.26 7.66
N VAL A 128 12.72 -21.03 7.45
CA VAL A 128 13.56 -19.89 7.10
C VAL A 128 14.34 -19.41 8.32
N THR A 129 15.66 -19.57 8.24
CA THR A 129 16.53 -19.21 9.35
C THR A 129 16.75 -17.70 9.51
N PRO A 130 17.07 -17.22 10.73
CA PRO A 130 17.50 -15.84 10.97
C PRO A 130 18.73 -15.40 10.13
N VAL A 131 19.50 -16.35 9.57
CA VAL A 131 20.62 -16.04 8.67
C VAL A 131 20.11 -15.46 7.35
N THR A 132 19.04 -16.03 6.79
CA THR A 132 18.43 -15.57 5.54
C THR A 132 17.92 -14.14 5.67
N LEU A 133 17.18 -13.85 6.75
CA LEU A 133 16.69 -12.50 7.03
C LEU A 133 17.85 -11.50 7.19
N ARG A 134 18.90 -11.85 7.94
CA ARG A 134 20.10 -11.01 8.08
C ARG A 134 20.79 -10.74 6.75
N ALA A 135 20.82 -11.72 5.85
CA ALA A 135 21.38 -11.56 4.51
C ALA A 135 20.56 -10.58 3.66
N GLU A 136 19.22 -10.66 3.70
CA GLU A 136 18.34 -9.69 3.03
C GLU A 136 18.49 -8.29 3.61
N LEU A 137 18.50 -8.15 4.94
CA LEU A 137 18.67 -6.84 5.59
C LEU A 137 20.04 -6.22 5.26
N SER A 138 21.10 -7.03 5.14
CA SER A 138 22.42 -6.57 4.70
C SER A 138 22.42 -6.09 3.25
N ARG A 139 21.77 -6.82 2.33
CA ARG A 139 21.60 -6.41 0.93
C ARG A 139 20.78 -5.13 0.83
N LEU A 140 19.69 -5.04 1.59
CA LEU A 140 18.83 -3.88 1.64
C LEU A 140 19.58 -2.65 2.13
N ARG A 141 20.32 -2.72 3.24
CA ARG A 141 21.16 -1.60 3.72
C ARG A 141 22.14 -1.10 2.66
N ARG A 142 22.76 -2.02 1.91
CA ARG A 142 23.68 -1.63 0.83
C ARG A 142 22.97 -0.88 -0.30
N LEU A 143 21.74 -1.28 -0.62
CA LEU A 143 20.93 -0.62 -1.65
C LEU A 143 20.48 0.79 -1.22
N LEU A 144 20.01 0.91 0.03
CA LEU A 144 19.46 2.15 0.58
C LEU A 144 20.54 3.17 0.95
N GLY A 145 21.71 2.69 1.37
CA GLY A 145 22.74 3.51 2.02
C GLY A 145 22.67 3.38 3.55
N PRO A 146 23.69 3.90 4.26
CA PRO A 146 23.87 3.64 5.69
C PRO A 146 22.79 4.27 6.58
N ASP A 147 22.18 5.37 6.15
CA ASP A 147 21.40 6.21 7.07
C ASP A 147 19.90 5.94 7.05
N LEU A 148 19.40 5.08 6.15
CA LEU A 148 17.95 4.93 5.98
C LEU A 148 17.35 3.78 6.80
N LEU A 149 18.19 2.83 7.22
CA LEU A 149 17.76 1.62 7.92
C LEU A 149 18.62 1.39 9.17
N ASP A 150 18.09 1.83 10.30
CA ASP A 150 18.65 1.64 11.62
C ASP A 150 18.67 0.15 12.01
N SER A 151 19.43 -0.17 13.05
CA SER A 151 19.49 -1.49 13.65
C SER A 151 19.26 -1.41 15.16
N ARG A 152 18.67 -2.46 15.73
CA ARG A 152 18.38 -2.61 17.18
C ARG A 152 17.44 -1.54 17.76
N PRO A 153 16.13 -1.58 17.43
CA PRO A 153 15.46 -2.46 16.48
C PRO A 153 15.66 -2.00 15.02
N TYR A 154 15.31 -2.85 14.04
CA TYR A 154 15.27 -2.43 12.64
C TYR A 154 14.13 -1.43 12.45
N ARG A 155 14.42 -0.24 11.92
CA ARG A 155 13.41 0.79 11.60
C ARG A 155 13.91 1.71 10.50
N LEU A 156 12.97 2.41 9.86
CA LEU A 156 13.32 3.51 8.96
C LEU A 156 13.78 4.71 9.80
N ALA A 157 14.91 5.31 9.42
CA ALA A 157 15.51 6.43 10.17
C ALA A 157 14.84 7.80 9.89
N VAL A 158 13.83 7.81 9.03
CA VAL A 158 13.06 8.97 8.60
C VAL A 158 11.58 8.67 8.79
N PRO A 159 10.77 9.68 9.14
CA PRO A 159 9.33 9.53 9.32
C PRO A 159 8.60 9.18 8.01
#